data_AF-A0A7W8CPS6-F1
#
_entry.id   AF-A0A7W8CPS6-F1
#
_cell.length_a   1.000
_cell.length_b   1.000
_cell.length_c   1.000
_cell.angle_alpha   90.00
_cell.angle_beta   90.00
_cell.angle_gamma   90.00
#
_symmetry.space_group_name_H-M   'P 1'
#
loop_
_entity.id
_entity.type
_entity.pdbx_description
1 polymer ?
#
loop_
_entity_poly.entity_id
_entity_poly.type
_entity_poly.pdbx_seq_one_letter_code
_entity_poly.pdbx_strand_id
1 'polypeptide(L)'
;MNMKLLIGFIVKFIMITAVLLIVLAWIFDVPVVDTLLISLALTALSYVMGDLFIFLHAGNPTDQKTRNSIATFIDFTVAFLLIWLVGRILGSTSEELLVPGLLSAMILAGGEWFFHKYVDRRIMPGYNIPARNR
;
A
#
# COMPACT_ATOMS: atom_id res chain seq x y z
N MET A 1 -9.64 8.22 16.82
CA MET A 1 -8.77 8.08 15.62
C MET A 1 -8.51 9.47 15.05
N ASN A 2 -7.25 9.91 14.95
CA ASN A 2 -6.92 11.28 14.48
C ASN A 2 -7.41 11.51 13.05
N MET A 3 -8.00 12.68 12.77
CA MET A 3 -8.57 13.05 11.46
C MET A 3 -7.58 12.87 10.28
N LYS A 4 -6.28 13.08 10.53
CA LYS A 4 -5.21 12.91 9.53
C LYS A 4 -4.98 11.44 9.14
N LEU A 5 -5.13 10.52 10.08
CA LEU A 5 -4.95 9.07 9.83
C LEU A 5 -6.08 8.52 8.95
N LEU A 6 -7.32 8.97 9.19
CA LEU A 6 -8.48 8.61 8.40
C LEU A 6 -8.36 9.08 6.94
N ILE A 7 -7.88 10.31 6.72
CA ILE A 7 -7.66 10.85 5.37
C ILE A 7 -6.61 10.02 4.62
N GLY A 8 -5.50 9.66 5.28
CA GLY A 8 -4.47 8.80 4.69
C GLY A 8 -5.01 7.44 4.26
N PHE A 9 -5.81 6.81 5.12
CA PHE A 9 -6.47 5.54 4.81
C PHE A 9 -7.38 5.61 3.58
N ILE A 10 -8.22 6.65 3.48
CA ILE A 10 -9.15 6.82 2.35
C ILE A 10 -8.39 7.02 1.03
N VAL A 11 -7.36 7.86 1.03
CA VAL A 11 -6.54 8.08 -0.18
C VAL A 11 -5.87 6.78 -0.61
N LYS A 12 -5.34 6.00 0.34
CA LYS A 12 -4.73 4.70 0.08
C LYS A 12 -5.74 3.70 -0.51
N PHE A 13 -6.93 3.63 0.07
CA PHE A 13 -8.02 2.78 -0.45
C PHE A 13 -8.39 3.11 -1.90
N ILE A 14 -8.53 4.41 -2.22
CA ILE A 14 -8.88 4.87 -3.57
C ILE A 14 -7.77 4.51 -4.56
N MET A 15 -6.51 4.75 -4.19
CA MET A 15 -5.35 4.40 -5.02
C MET A 15 -5.27 2.90 -5.28
N ILE A 16 -5.37 2.07 -4.23
CA ILE A 16 -5.33 0.61 -4.35
C ILE A 16 -6.47 0.12 -5.24
N THR A 17 -7.70 0.58 -4.97
CA THR A 17 -8.88 0.16 -5.73
C THR A 17 -8.77 0.57 -7.20
N ALA A 18 -8.30 1.79 -7.49
CA ALA A 18 -8.13 2.24 -8.87
C ALA A 18 -7.11 1.38 -9.63
N VAL A 19 -5.96 1.07 -9.02
CA VAL A 19 -4.94 0.22 -9.64
C VAL A 19 -5.48 -1.20 -9.86
N LEU A 20 -6.13 -1.80 -8.86
CA LEU A 20 -6.63 -3.17 -8.99
C LEU A 20 -7.79 -3.29 -9.98
N LEU A 21 -8.68 -2.29 -10.07
CA LEU A 21 -9.73 -2.28 -11.11
C LEU A 21 -9.13 -2.22 -12.52
N ILE A 22 -8.06 -1.45 -12.72
CA ILE A 22 -7.37 -1.39 -14.02
C ILE A 22 -6.68 -2.72 -14.31
N VAL A 23 -5.89 -3.24 -13.37
CA VAL A 23 -5.07 -4.42 -13.61
C VAL A 23 -5.92 -5.68 -13.58
N LEU A 24 -6.52 -6.01 -12.42
CA LEU A 24 -7.23 -7.27 -12.25
C LEU A 24 -8.51 -7.31 -13.08
N ALA A 25 -9.38 -6.30 -12.95
CA ALA A 25 -10.69 -6.36 -13.60
C ALA A 25 -10.64 -6.02 -15.10
N TRP A 26 -9.92 -4.97 -15.50
CA TRP A 26 -9.97 -4.52 -16.89
C TRP A 26 -8.96 -5.24 -17.81
N ILE A 27 -7.73 -5.49 -17.35
CA ILE A 27 -6.68 -6.14 -18.16
C ILE A 27 -6.78 -7.67 -18.10
N PHE A 28 -7.09 -8.22 -16.92
CA PHE A 28 -7.05 -9.67 -16.66
C PHE A 28 -8.41 -10.32 -16.39
N ASP A 29 -9.52 -9.57 -16.55
CA ASP A 29 -10.90 -10.07 -16.47
C ASP A 29 -11.27 -10.76 -15.14
N VAL A 30 -10.60 -10.37 -14.05
CA VAL A 30 -11.00 -10.78 -12.69
C VAL A 30 -12.34 -10.12 -12.36
N PRO A 31 -13.33 -10.84 -11.80
CA PRO A 31 -14.62 -10.26 -11.47
C PRO A 31 -14.48 -8.96 -10.66
N VAL A 32 -15.25 -7.93 -11.04
CA VAL A 32 -15.18 -6.61 -10.39
C VAL A 32 -15.46 -6.71 -8.89
N VAL A 33 -16.43 -7.54 -8.49
CA VAL A 33 -16.76 -7.77 -7.07
C VAL A 33 -15.57 -8.35 -6.32
N ASP A 34 -14.91 -9.37 -6.88
CA ASP A 34 -13.75 -9.99 -6.26
C ASP A 34 -12.58 -9.00 -6.17
N THR A 35 -12.38 -8.21 -7.22
CA THR A 35 -11.37 -7.14 -7.25
C THR A 35 -11.61 -6.09 -6.15
N LEU A 36 -12.86 -5.71 -5.89
CA LEU A 36 -13.23 -4.79 -4.80
C LEU A 36 -13.01 -5.42 -3.41
N LEU A 37 -13.27 -6.72 -3.26
CA LEU A 37 -13.00 -7.44 -2.01
C LEU A 37 -11.49 -7.54 -1.75
N ILE A 38 -10.71 -7.84 -2.78
CA ILE A 38 -9.25 -7.85 -2.72
C ILE A 38 -8.72 -6.46 -2.37
N SER A 39 -9.24 -5.39 -3.00
CA SER A 39 -8.79 -4.02 -2.70
C SER A 39 -9.08 -3.60 -1.26
N LEU A 40 -10.24 -3.98 -0.73
CA LEU A 40 -10.62 -3.73 0.65
C LEU A 40 -9.72 -4.49 1.62
N ALA A 41 -9.51 -5.79 1.39
CA ALA A 41 -8.63 -6.62 2.20
C ALA A 41 -7.17 -6.11 2.18
N LEU A 42 -6.66 -5.74 0.99
CA LEU A 42 -5.32 -5.21 0.83
C LEU A 42 -5.12 -3.90 1.58
N THR A 43 -6.07 -2.98 1.45
CA THR A 43 -6.02 -1.69 2.15
C THR A 43 -6.01 -1.88 3.66
N ALA A 44 -6.88 -2.76 4.18
CA ALA A 44 -6.92 -3.05 5.62
C ALA A 44 -5.58 -3.62 6.11
N LEU A 45 -4.98 -4.57 5.39
CA LEU A 45 -3.73 -5.19 5.81
C LEU A 45 -2.52 -4.26 5.66
N SER A 46 -2.37 -3.59 4.51
CA SER A 46 -1.24 -2.69 4.24
C SER A 46 -1.26 -1.47 5.18
N TYR A 47 -2.43 -0.96 5.56
CA TYR A 47 -2.50 0.10 6.57
C TYR A 47 -1.96 -0.36 7.93
N VAL A 48 -2.29 -1.58 8.35
CA VAL A 48 -1.83 -2.14 9.64
C VAL A 48 -0.34 -2.52 9.58
N MET A 49 0.13 -3.12 8.49
CA MET A 49 1.48 -3.67 8.39
C MET A 49 2.52 -2.65 7.92
N GLY A 50 2.23 -1.87 6.89
CA GLY A 50 3.17 -0.91 6.30
C GLY A 50 3.13 0.43 7.04
N ASP A 51 1.96 1.07 7.08
CA ASP A 51 1.86 2.47 7.50
C ASP A 51 2.02 2.67 9.01
N LEU A 52 1.45 1.79 9.85
CA LEU A 52 1.69 1.87 11.31
C LEU A 52 3.15 1.63 11.67
N PHE A 53 3.87 0.77 10.93
CA PHE A 53 5.29 0.51 11.19
C PHE A 53 6.15 1.73 10.90
N ILE A 54 5.85 2.46 9.82
CA ILE A 54 6.50 3.74 9.49
C ILE A 54 6.19 4.80 10.54
N PHE A 55 4.95 4.89 11.03
CA PHE A 55 4.55 5.85 12.07
C PHE A 55 5.13 5.53 13.46
N LEU A 56 5.39 4.26 13.80
CA LEU A 56 6.04 3.88 15.06
C LEU A 56 7.56 4.09 15.01
N HIS A 57 8.20 3.80 13.86
CA HIS A 57 9.63 4.08 13.63
C HIS A 57 9.89 5.52 13.19
N ALA A 58 8.87 6.36 13.35
CA ALA A 58 8.94 7.75 13.04
C ALA A 58 9.90 8.50 14.03
N GLY A 59 10.50 7.88 15.03
CA GLY A 59 11.45 8.58 15.91
C GLY A 59 12.78 9.05 15.27
N ASN A 60 13.28 8.35 14.23
CA ASN A 60 14.70 8.40 13.89
C ASN A 60 15.00 8.97 12.49
N PRO A 61 15.41 10.25 12.38
CA PRO A 61 15.62 10.94 11.10
C PRO A 61 16.91 10.56 10.37
N THR A 62 17.74 9.67 10.92
CA THR A 62 19.07 9.37 10.38
C THR A 62 19.05 8.64 9.04
N ASP A 63 17.95 7.96 8.66
CA ASP A 63 17.88 7.31 7.33
C ASP A 63 16.46 7.12 6.75
N GLN A 64 15.81 8.23 6.42
CA GLN A 64 14.47 8.25 5.81
C GLN A 64 14.40 7.54 4.44
N LYS A 65 15.51 7.55 3.67
CA LYS A 65 15.56 6.89 2.36
C LYS A 65 15.49 5.37 2.52
N THR A 66 16.32 4.80 3.40
CA THR A 66 16.33 3.36 3.67
C THR A 66 14.99 2.90 4.23
N ARG A 67 14.38 3.66 5.15
CA ARG A 67 13.05 3.31 5.67
C ARG A 67 11.98 3.28 4.60
N ASN A 68 11.91 4.30 3.73
CA ASN A 68 10.89 4.35 2.68
C ASN A 68 11.09 3.22 1.65
N SER A 69 12.33 2.84 1.35
CA SER A 69 12.64 1.68 0.50
C SER A 69 12.21 0.36 1.14
N ILE A 70 12.50 0.16 2.43
CA ILE A 70 12.07 -1.04 3.17
C ILE A 70 10.55 -1.13 3.22
N ALA A 71 9.87 -0.03 3.52
CA ALA A 71 8.40 0.03 3.53
C ALA A 71 7.82 -0.36 2.16
N THR A 72 8.33 0.25 1.08
CA THR A 72 7.89 -0.05 -0.28
C THR A 72 8.08 -1.54 -0.64
N PHE A 73 9.17 -2.16 -0.19
CA PHE A 73 9.41 -3.59 -0.42
C PHE A 73 8.44 -4.49 0.38
N ILE A 74 8.13 -4.11 1.62
CA ILE A 74 7.13 -4.81 2.44
C ILE A 74 5.76 -4.68 1.80
N ASP A 75 5.34 -3.47 1.43
CA ASP A 75 4.04 -3.26 0.80
C ASP A 75 3.92 -3.99 -0.55
N PHE A 76 4.99 -4.01 -1.36
CA PHE A 76 5.06 -4.85 -2.57
C PHE A 76 4.78 -6.33 -2.26
N THR A 77 5.48 -6.86 -1.26
CA THR A 77 5.38 -8.28 -0.89
C THR A 77 4.00 -8.61 -0.34
N VAL A 78 3.45 -7.74 0.52
CA VAL A 78 2.11 -7.87 1.09
C VAL A 78 1.05 -7.78 0.00
N ALA A 79 1.18 -6.82 -0.93
CA ALA A 79 0.26 -6.68 -2.06
C ALA A 79 0.22 -7.94 -2.92
N PHE A 80 1.39 -8.44 -3.34
CA PHE A 80 1.46 -9.64 -4.16
C PHE A 80 0.85 -10.85 -3.46
N LEU A 81 1.28 -11.14 -2.22
CA LEU A 81 0.83 -12.32 -1.49
C LEU A 81 -0.65 -12.26 -1.14
N LEU A 82 -1.17 -11.07 -0.81
CA LEU A 82 -2.58 -10.92 -0.46
C LEU A 82 -3.47 -11.02 -1.70
N ILE A 83 -3.12 -10.36 -2.81
CA ILE A 83 -3.87 -10.50 -4.07
C ILE A 83 -3.92 -11.97 -4.49
N TRP A 84 -2.76 -12.66 -4.45
CA TRP A 84 -2.67 -14.08 -4.78
C TRP A 84 -3.50 -14.95 -3.83
N LEU A 85 -3.36 -14.78 -2.53
CA LEU A 85 -4.06 -15.61 -1.54
C LEU A 85 -5.57 -15.38 -1.55
N VAL A 86 -6.01 -14.12 -1.52
CA VAL A 86 -7.44 -13.77 -1.47
C VAL A 86 -8.11 -14.11 -2.80
N GLY A 87 -7.47 -13.83 -3.94
CA GLY A 87 -8.01 -14.23 -5.23
C GLY A 87 -8.22 -15.74 -5.34
N ARG A 88 -7.31 -16.57 -4.80
CA ARG A 88 -7.51 -18.03 -4.76
C ARG A 88 -8.68 -18.45 -3.89
N ILE A 89 -8.88 -17.77 -2.76
CA ILE A 89 -10.04 -18.03 -1.88
C ILE A 89 -11.36 -17.67 -2.60
N LEU A 90 -11.35 -16.64 -3.45
CA LEU A 90 -12.52 -16.17 -4.20
C LEU A 90 -12.80 -16.98 -5.48
N GLY A 91 -11.89 -17.86 -5.90
CA GLY A 91 -12.15 -18.85 -6.95
C GLY A 91 -11.22 -18.78 -8.17
N SER A 92 -10.29 -17.81 -8.23
CA SER A 92 -9.30 -17.75 -9.31
C SER A 92 -8.20 -18.79 -9.13
N THR A 93 -7.62 -19.27 -10.23
CA THR A 93 -6.52 -20.24 -10.15
C THR A 93 -5.18 -19.57 -9.80
N SER A 94 -4.20 -20.37 -9.35
CA SER A 94 -2.88 -19.83 -9.01
C SER A 94 -2.18 -19.20 -10.21
N GLU A 95 -2.35 -19.80 -11.40
CA GLU A 95 -1.71 -19.34 -12.64
C GLU A 95 -2.35 -18.04 -13.13
N GLU A 96 -3.68 -17.93 -13.03
CA GLU A 96 -4.42 -16.71 -13.33
C GLU A 96 -3.97 -15.52 -12.47
N LEU A 97 -3.54 -15.73 -11.22
CA LEU A 97 -3.20 -14.64 -10.30
C LEU A 97 -1.71 -14.29 -10.23
N LEU A 98 -0.82 -15.15 -10.74
CA LEU A 98 0.62 -14.92 -10.66
C LEU A 98 1.02 -13.62 -11.37
N VAL A 99 0.72 -13.50 -12.66
CA VAL A 99 1.07 -12.33 -13.47
C VAL A 99 0.28 -11.09 -13.04
N PRO A 100 -1.06 -11.14 -12.85
CA PRO A 100 -1.83 -9.96 -12.47
C PRO A 100 -1.49 -9.47 -11.07
N GLY A 101 -1.27 -10.38 -10.13
CA GLY A 101 -0.85 -10.05 -8.77
C GLY A 101 0.53 -9.39 -8.75
N LEU A 102 1.49 -9.93 -9.51
CA LEU A 102 2.83 -9.36 -9.56
C LEU A 102 2.84 -7.97 -10.21
N LEU A 103 2.14 -7.81 -11.33
CA LEU A 103 2.01 -6.51 -12.01
C LEU A 103 1.32 -5.48 -11.11
N SER A 104 0.24 -5.87 -10.45
CA SER A 104 -0.46 -5.02 -9.49
C SER A 104 0.46 -4.58 -8.35
N ALA A 105 1.18 -5.51 -7.75
CA ALA A 105 2.13 -5.21 -6.68
C ALA A 105 3.23 -4.25 -7.13
N MET A 106 3.78 -4.41 -8.35
CA MET A 106 4.78 -3.49 -8.90
C MET A 106 4.25 -2.07 -9.07
N ILE A 107 3.04 -1.93 -9.61
CA ILE A 107 2.40 -0.61 -9.81
C ILE A 107 2.08 0.04 -8.46
N LEU A 108 1.54 -0.73 -7.51
CA LEU A 108 1.22 -0.26 -6.17
C LEU A 108 2.47 0.22 -5.42
N ALA A 109 3.53 -0.59 -5.40
CA ALA A 109 4.79 -0.22 -4.77
C ALA A 109 5.38 1.07 -5.36
N GLY A 110 5.30 1.23 -6.69
CA GLY A 110 5.67 2.48 -7.36
C GLY A 110 4.84 3.68 -6.88
N GLY A 111 3.51 3.53 -6.80
CA GLY A 111 2.59 4.56 -6.34
C GLY A 111 2.77 4.93 -4.86
N GLU A 112 2.99 3.92 -4.00
CA GLU A 112 3.17 4.10 -2.56
C GLU A 112 4.45 4.83 -2.21
N TRP A 113 5.53 4.60 -2.98
CA TRP A 113 6.76 5.38 -2.81
C TRP A 113 6.52 6.89 -2.97
N PHE A 114 5.69 7.30 -3.95
CA PHE A 114 5.28 8.70 -4.10
C PHE A 114 4.38 9.17 -2.95
N PHE A 115 3.46 8.31 -2.49
CA PHE A 115 2.57 8.59 -1.38
C PHE A 115 3.34 8.87 -0.08
N HIS A 116 4.31 8.03 0.29
CA HIS A 116 5.15 8.25 1.49
C HIS A 116 5.88 9.60 1.43
N LYS A 117 6.43 9.95 0.26
CA LYS A 117 7.10 11.24 0.05
C LYS A 117 6.13 12.43 0.17
N TYR A 118 4.87 12.27 -0.24
CA TYR A 118 3.84 13.30 -0.10
C TYR A 118 3.41 13.49 1.36
N VAL A 119 3.15 12.40 2.08
CA VAL A 119 2.73 12.40 3.49
C VAL A 119 3.79 13.07 4.37
N ASP A 120 5.06 12.69 4.20
CA ASP A 120 6.20 13.25 4.95
C ASP A 120 6.33 14.78 4.76
N ARG A 121 6.02 15.30 3.57
CA ARG A 121 6.19 16.72 3.25
C ARG A 121 4.99 17.58 3.61
N ARG A 122 3.77 17.05 3.48
CA ARG A 122 2.53 17.85 3.57
C ARG A 122 1.74 17.61 4.85
N ILE A 123 1.75 16.40 5.40
CA ILE A 123 0.89 16.02 6.53
C ILE A 123 1.65 16.11 7.87
N MET A 124 2.97 15.82 7.85
CA MET A 124 3.84 15.83 9.03
C MET A 124 5.18 16.58 8.83
N PRO A 125 5.18 17.90 8.57
CA PRO A 125 6.42 18.65 8.33
C PRO A 125 7.39 18.69 9.53
N GLY A 126 6.89 18.65 10.79
CA GLY A 126 7.71 18.65 12.01
C GLY A 126 8.46 17.35 12.29
N TYR A 127 8.26 16.36 11.43
CA TYR A 127 8.84 15.03 11.50
C TYR A 127 10.32 14.99 11.06
N ASN A 128 10.71 15.90 10.17
CA ASN A 128 12.07 16.01 9.62
C ASN A 128 12.95 17.00 10.41
N ILE A 129 12.51 17.44 11.59
CA ILE A 129 13.28 18.34 12.44
C ILE A 129 14.19 17.48 13.35
N PRO A 130 15.53 17.59 13.25
CA PRO A 130 16.43 16.86 14.13
C PRO A 130 16.08 17.14 15.59
N ALA A 131 16.17 16.14 16.46
CA ALA A 131 15.80 16.25 17.89
C ALA A 131 16.49 17.41 18.64
N ARG A 132 17.61 17.92 18.09
CA ARG A 132 18.32 19.10 18.60
C ARG A 132 17.52 20.41 18.50
N ASN A 133 16.49 20.48 17.66
CA ASN A 133 15.77 21.72 17.33
C ASN A 133 14.30 21.70 17.82
N ARG A 134 13.96 20.83 18.78
CA ARG A 134 12.65 20.81 19.44
C ARG A 134 12.69 21.54 20.77
#